data_AF-A0A958VJ66-F1
#
_entry.id   AF-A0A958VJ66-F1
#
_cell.length_a   1.000
_cell.length_b   1.000
_cell.length_c   1.000
_cell.angle_alpha   90.00
_cell.angle_beta   90.00
_cell.angle_gamma   90.00
#
_symmetry.space_group_name_H-M   'P 1'
#
loop_
_entity.id
_entity.type
_entity.pdbx_description
1 polymer ?
#
loop_
_entity_poly.entity_id
_entity_poly.type
_entity_poly.pdbx_seq_one_letter_code
_entity_poly.pdbx_strand_id
1 'polypeptide(L)'
;LGVNTVVDNFIIGSTAIGQSSRVCDDYTIVLGSNSSAGTANETIVIGDCQPITGNTAVFQINDTRGAYTTGGWNTPSDERLKTNMTRIENPLEIIEQLNGYTYNFSSENIFNIKFGGKTKAGFSAQELLNVFPYPVTESETGPMSVEYDQILPLLLEAIKAQQKEINTLKEALNIQPEEKEDVDELSKGELKQNNPNPFIAETKISYEIASAFSKAEIRVYNLSGELKYATQLQEKIGEVVLAGDILLPGIYAYNLIVDGVSVDTKTMVVAK
;
A
#
# COMPACT_ATOMS: atom_id res chain seq x y z
N LEU A 1 35.45 -26.26 -12.84
CA LEU A 1 35.14 -26.64 -14.24
C LEU A 1 34.55 -25.42 -14.93
N GLY A 2 35.33 -24.77 -15.79
CA GLY A 2 35.00 -23.49 -16.42
C GLY A 2 36.22 -22.86 -17.10
N VAL A 3 36.01 -21.96 -18.05
CA VAL A 3 37.09 -21.24 -18.78
C VAL A 3 37.39 -19.95 -18.03
N ASN A 4 38.65 -19.65 -17.73
CA ASN A 4 39.07 -18.47 -16.96
C ASN A 4 38.44 -18.36 -15.55
N THR A 5 38.15 -19.51 -14.93
CA THR A 5 37.62 -19.59 -13.58
C THR A 5 38.75 -19.48 -12.54
N VAL A 6 38.58 -18.66 -11.51
CA VAL A 6 39.58 -18.43 -10.45
C VAL A 6 38.99 -18.70 -9.06
N VAL A 7 39.72 -19.44 -8.25
CA VAL A 7 39.53 -19.53 -6.80
C VAL A 7 40.81 -18.97 -6.21
N ASP A 8 40.72 -17.89 -5.43
CA ASP A 8 41.92 -17.23 -4.89
C ASP A 8 42.71 -18.18 -3.96
N ASN A 9 44.04 -18.10 -3.93
CA ASN A 9 44.90 -19.11 -3.27
C ASN A 9 44.81 -19.13 -1.73
N PHE A 10 44.06 -18.22 -1.10
CA PHE A 10 44.01 -18.04 0.36
C PHE A 10 42.61 -18.25 0.95
N ILE A 11 41.68 -18.86 0.21
CA ILE A 11 40.31 -19.08 0.68
C ILE A 11 40.03 -20.57 0.97
N ILE A 12 39.20 -20.83 1.98
CA ILE A 12 38.88 -22.14 2.54
C ILE A 12 37.45 -22.52 2.15
N GLY A 13 37.26 -23.74 1.63
CA GLY A 13 35.93 -24.32 1.41
C GLY A 13 35.13 -23.71 0.26
N SER A 14 35.80 -23.07 -0.71
CA SER A 14 35.16 -22.31 -1.79
C SER A 14 35.26 -23.01 -3.15
N THR A 15 34.35 -22.70 -4.09
CA THR A 15 34.35 -23.27 -5.44
C THR A 15 33.73 -22.33 -6.47
N ALA A 16 34.33 -22.28 -7.66
CA ALA A 16 33.80 -21.53 -8.80
C ALA A 16 33.52 -22.47 -10.00
N ILE A 17 32.37 -22.31 -10.63
CA ILE A 17 31.94 -23.09 -11.81
C ILE A 17 31.32 -22.13 -12.84
N GLY A 18 31.76 -22.24 -14.12
CA GLY A 18 31.29 -21.38 -15.22
C GLY A 18 32.38 -20.55 -15.90
N GLN A 19 32.05 -19.58 -16.76
CA GLN A 19 33.03 -18.82 -17.55
C GLN A 19 33.45 -17.53 -16.85
N SER A 20 34.76 -17.24 -16.76
CA SER A 20 35.28 -16.00 -16.15
C SER A 20 34.76 -15.73 -14.73
N SER A 21 34.47 -16.77 -13.96
CA SER A 21 33.98 -16.66 -12.59
C SER A 21 35.13 -16.60 -11.59
N ARG A 22 34.98 -15.81 -10.51
CA ARG A 22 36.00 -15.66 -9.45
C ARG A 22 35.39 -15.74 -8.06
N VAL A 23 36.01 -16.50 -7.17
CA VAL A 23 35.67 -16.50 -5.74
C VAL A 23 36.81 -15.88 -4.95
N CYS A 24 36.52 -14.92 -4.07
CA CYS A 24 37.51 -14.26 -3.21
C CYS A 24 37.10 -14.21 -1.72
N ASP A 25 36.17 -15.07 -1.29
CA ASP A 25 35.75 -15.23 0.11
C ASP A 25 35.67 -16.72 0.52
N ASP A 26 35.72 -16.99 1.83
CA ASP A 26 35.64 -18.34 2.43
C ASP A 26 34.21 -18.89 2.39
N TYR A 27 34.08 -20.22 2.22
CA TYR A 27 32.80 -20.93 2.22
C TYR A 27 31.79 -20.46 1.15
N THR A 28 32.30 -20.00 0.00
CA THR A 28 31.50 -19.41 -1.07
C THR A 28 31.47 -20.26 -2.34
N ILE A 29 30.29 -20.37 -2.95
CA ILE A 29 30.09 -20.97 -4.28
C ILE A 29 29.66 -19.91 -5.29
N VAL A 30 30.40 -19.80 -6.40
CA VAL A 30 30.04 -18.95 -7.54
C VAL A 30 29.67 -19.82 -8.74
N LEU A 31 28.47 -19.62 -9.29
CA LEU A 31 27.95 -20.31 -10.47
C LEU A 31 27.54 -19.29 -11.54
N GLY A 32 28.07 -19.42 -12.76
CA GLY A 32 27.64 -18.62 -13.91
C GLY A 32 28.78 -18.05 -14.76
N SER A 33 28.44 -17.13 -15.67
CA SER A 33 29.38 -16.40 -16.51
C SER A 33 29.66 -15.01 -15.95
N ASN A 34 30.93 -14.58 -15.88
CA ASN A 34 31.37 -13.28 -15.36
C ASN A 34 30.86 -12.98 -13.94
N SER A 35 30.83 -14.01 -13.08
CA SER A 35 30.31 -13.90 -11.72
C SER A 35 31.46 -13.75 -10.72
N SER A 36 31.34 -12.85 -9.75
CA SER A 36 32.28 -12.76 -8.62
C SER A 36 31.58 -12.58 -7.29
N ALA A 37 32.03 -13.29 -6.26
CA ALA A 37 31.61 -13.08 -4.87
C ALA A 37 32.73 -12.39 -4.08
N GLY A 38 32.40 -11.28 -3.42
CA GLY A 38 33.32 -10.40 -2.67
C GLY A 38 33.29 -10.65 -1.15
N THR A 39 34.05 -9.85 -0.40
CA THR A 39 34.42 -10.00 1.03
C THR A 39 33.26 -9.89 2.07
N ALA A 40 32.10 -10.47 1.80
CA ALA A 40 30.90 -10.27 2.61
C ALA A 40 30.05 -11.53 2.79
N ASN A 41 30.62 -12.63 3.32
CA ASN A 41 29.89 -13.82 3.79
C ASN A 41 28.88 -14.39 2.75
N GLU A 42 29.12 -14.20 1.46
CA GLU A 42 28.21 -14.65 0.41
C GLU A 42 28.38 -16.16 0.23
N THR A 43 27.39 -16.98 0.60
CA THR A 43 27.53 -18.44 0.52
C THR A 43 27.27 -18.97 -0.90
N ILE A 44 26.33 -18.36 -1.63
CA ILE A 44 25.98 -18.74 -3.01
C ILE A 44 25.69 -17.48 -3.83
N VAL A 45 26.42 -17.29 -4.94
CA VAL A 45 26.17 -16.25 -5.95
C VAL A 45 25.87 -16.92 -7.29
N ILE A 46 24.69 -16.62 -7.85
CA ILE A 46 24.25 -17.10 -9.17
C ILE A 46 23.84 -15.89 -10.02
N GLY A 47 24.60 -15.59 -11.08
CA GLY A 47 24.31 -14.50 -12.02
C GLY A 47 25.53 -13.70 -12.52
N ASP A 48 25.37 -12.96 -13.62
CA ASP A 48 26.39 -12.08 -14.22
C ASP A 48 26.61 -10.85 -13.33
N CYS A 49 27.86 -10.59 -12.95
CA CYS A 49 28.24 -9.47 -12.09
C CYS A 49 29.55 -8.84 -12.54
N GLN A 50 29.47 -7.73 -13.29
CA GLN A 50 30.65 -6.91 -13.61
C GLN A 50 31.29 -6.39 -12.30
N PRO A 51 32.50 -6.83 -11.89
CA PRO A 51 33.00 -6.59 -10.54
C PRO A 51 33.60 -5.21 -10.26
N ILE A 52 33.44 -4.21 -11.14
CA ILE A 52 34.28 -3.01 -11.08
C ILE A 52 33.62 -1.79 -10.41
N THR A 53 32.29 -1.65 -10.36
CA THR A 53 31.68 -0.52 -9.63
C THR A 53 30.22 -0.80 -9.21
N GLY A 54 30.02 -1.37 -8.03
CA GLY A 54 28.73 -1.29 -7.31
C GLY A 54 27.68 -2.35 -7.65
N ASN A 55 27.64 -3.39 -6.80
CA ASN A 55 26.52 -4.29 -6.49
C ASN A 55 25.68 -4.84 -7.67
N THR A 56 26.01 -6.03 -8.14
CA THR A 56 25.47 -6.62 -9.37
C THR A 56 24.99 -8.09 -9.21
N ALA A 57 24.73 -8.56 -7.99
CA ALA A 57 24.26 -9.93 -7.82
C ALA A 57 22.77 -10.09 -8.18
N VAL A 58 22.47 -11.00 -9.11
CA VAL A 58 21.10 -11.32 -9.58
C VAL A 58 20.35 -12.17 -8.55
N PHE A 59 21.05 -13.09 -7.89
CA PHE A 59 20.54 -13.90 -6.79
C PHE A 59 21.64 -14.21 -5.77
N GLN A 60 21.35 -13.96 -4.49
CA GLN A 60 22.24 -14.21 -3.35
C GLN A 60 21.47 -14.96 -2.26
N ILE A 61 22.15 -15.90 -1.60
CA ILE A 61 21.70 -16.47 -0.33
C ILE A 61 22.80 -16.26 0.70
N ASN A 62 22.48 -15.58 1.79
CA ASN A 62 23.36 -15.44 2.94
C ASN A 62 22.59 -15.48 4.27
N ASP A 63 23.34 -15.62 5.36
CA ASP A 63 22.82 -15.72 6.72
C ASP A 63 22.10 -14.46 7.24
N THR A 64 22.43 -13.30 6.67
CA THR A 64 22.01 -11.99 7.18
C THR A 64 20.70 -11.52 6.52
N ARG A 65 20.54 -11.76 5.22
CA ARG A 65 19.40 -11.29 4.40
C ARG A 65 18.47 -12.43 3.95
N GLY A 66 18.90 -13.68 4.12
CA GLY A 66 18.24 -14.82 3.48
C GLY A 66 18.45 -14.80 1.97
N ALA A 67 17.43 -15.22 1.21
CA ALA A 67 17.44 -15.15 -0.24
C ALA A 67 17.09 -13.74 -0.73
N TYR A 68 17.98 -13.15 -1.55
CA TYR A 68 17.82 -11.84 -2.14
C TYR A 68 18.01 -11.94 -3.66
N THR A 69 17.13 -11.27 -4.41
CA THR A 69 17.26 -11.11 -5.86
C THR A 69 17.02 -9.65 -6.24
N THR A 70 17.68 -9.18 -7.28
CA THR A 70 17.43 -7.86 -7.88
C THR A 70 16.25 -7.87 -8.85
N GLY A 71 15.82 -9.06 -9.28
CA GLY A 71 14.54 -9.27 -9.96
C GLY A 71 13.42 -9.60 -8.98
N GLY A 72 12.18 -9.72 -9.48
CA GLY A 72 11.07 -10.28 -8.71
C GLY A 72 11.00 -11.80 -8.82
N TRP A 73 10.34 -12.45 -7.85
CA TRP A 73 9.91 -13.84 -7.98
C TRP A 73 8.63 -13.89 -8.82
N ASN A 74 8.71 -14.48 -10.02
CA ASN A 74 7.57 -14.58 -10.92
C ASN A 74 6.96 -15.98 -10.87
N THR A 75 5.67 -16.06 -10.56
CA THR A 75 4.88 -17.31 -10.64
C THR A 75 4.06 -17.31 -11.94
N PRO A 76 4.26 -18.27 -12.87
CA PRO A 76 3.46 -18.38 -14.08
C PRO A 76 1.96 -18.46 -13.76
N SER A 77 1.16 -17.53 -14.28
CA SER A 77 -0.27 -17.39 -13.93
C SER A 77 -1.17 -17.19 -15.15
N ASP A 78 -0.71 -17.59 -16.34
CA ASP A 78 -1.51 -17.57 -17.57
C ASP A 78 -2.77 -18.44 -17.43
N GLU A 79 -3.92 -17.94 -17.89
CA GLU A 79 -5.21 -18.65 -17.81
C GLU A 79 -5.15 -20.03 -18.49
N ARG A 80 -4.35 -20.17 -19.56
CA ARG A 80 -4.17 -21.44 -20.29
C ARG A 80 -3.49 -22.52 -19.45
N LEU A 81 -2.84 -22.15 -18.36
CA LEU A 81 -2.20 -23.06 -17.41
C LEU A 81 -3.13 -23.48 -16.28
N LYS A 82 -4.39 -23.01 -16.26
CA LYS A 82 -5.34 -23.19 -15.17
C LYS A 82 -6.60 -23.92 -15.65
N THR A 83 -7.19 -24.70 -14.74
CA THR A 83 -8.49 -25.35 -14.92
C THR A 83 -9.32 -25.17 -13.65
N ASN A 84 -10.64 -25.35 -13.73
CA ASN A 84 -11.56 -25.26 -12.58
C ASN A 84 -11.44 -23.95 -11.78
N MET A 85 -11.23 -22.82 -12.47
CA MET A 85 -11.13 -21.52 -11.82
C MET A 85 -12.48 -21.11 -11.21
N THR A 86 -12.51 -21.00 -9.90
CA THR A 86 -13.64 -20.48 -9.12
C THR A 86 -13.19 -19.27 -8.32
N ARG A 87 -14.13 -18.38 -8.01
CA ARG A 87 -13.86 -17.20 -7.19
C ARG A 87 -13.77 -17.62 -5.72
N ILE A 88 -12.95 -16.94 -4.94
CA ILE A 88 -12.91 -17.14 -3.48
C ILE A 88 -14.25 -16.68 -2.91
N GLU A 89 -14.98 -17.60 -2.30
CA GLU A 89 -16.28 -17.37 -1.69
C GLU A 89 -16.13 -16.96 -0.22
N ASN A 90 -17.09 -16.18 0.29
CA ASN A 90 -17.14 -15.68 1.67
C ASN A 90 -15.80 -15.13 2.22
N PRO A 91 -15.10 -14.26 1.46
CA PRO A 91 -13.75 -13.83 1.83
C PRO A 91 -13.69 -13.08 3.16
N LEU A 92 -14.76 -12.37 3.55
CA LEU A 92 -14.86 -11.68 4.85
C LEU A 92 -14.91 -12.68 6.01
N GLU A 93 -15.76 -13.70 5.92
CA GLU A 93 -15.87 -14.75 6.94
C GLU A 93 -14.55 -15.51 7.14
N ILE A 94 -13.80 -15.72 6.05
CA ILE A 94 -12.47 -16.34 6.10
C ILE A 94 -11.49 -15.44 6.86
N ILE A 95 -11.38 -14.15 6.50
CA ILE A 95 -10.41 -13.26 7.15
C ILE A 95 -10.75 -12.94 8.61
N GLU A 96 -12.03 -12.95 8.98
CA GLU A 96 -12.48 -12.72 10.36
C GLU A 96 -12.08 -13.84 11.33
N GLN A 97 -11.86 -15.05 10.80
CA GLN A 97 -11.37 -16.19 11.58
C GLN A 97 -9.84 -16.22 11.70
N LEU A 98 -9.13 -15.42 10.91
CA LEU A 98 -7.66 -15.40 10.86
C LEU A 98 -7.08 -14.28 11.73
N ASN A 99 -5.96 -14.59 12.38
CA ASN A 99 -5.25 -13.66 13.25
C ASN A 99 -3.83 -13.40 12.74
N GLY A 100 -3.44 -12.12 12.79
CA GLY A 100 -2.06 -11.72 12.59
C GLY A 100 -1.30 -11.75 13.91
N TYR A 101 -0.14 -12.41 13.92
CA TYR A 101 0.71 -12.53 15.10
C TYR A 101 2.06 -11.83 14.88
N THR A 102 2.61 -11.28 15.95
CA THR A 102 4.05 -11.05 16.02
C THR A 102 4.70 -12.14 16.86
N TYR A 103 5.86 -12.62 16.45
CA TYR A 103 6.53 -13.74 17.09
C TYR A 103 8.05 -13.68 16.95
N ASN A 104 8.72 -14.37 17.86
CA ASN A 104 10.13 -14.71 17.77
C ASN A 104 10.24 -16.21 17.60
N PHE A 105 11.16 -16.68 16.76
CA PHE A 105 11.44 -18.10 16.68
C PHE A 105 12.21 -18.55 17.94
N SER A 106 11.83 -19.71 18.49
CA SER A 106 12.57 -20.32 19.59
C SER A 106 13.92 -20.87 19.09
N SER A 107 14.99 -20.58 19.82
CA SER A 107 16.30 -21.21 19.63
C SER A 107 16.29 -22.70 20.00
N GLU A 108 15.34 -23.11 20.84
CA GLU A 108 15.12 -24.49 21.27
C GLU A 108 13.73 -24.92 20.81
N ASN A 109 13.64 -25.55 19.64
CA ASN A 109 12.41 -26.10 19.09
C ASN A 109 12.57 -27.59 18.77
N ILE A 110 11.44 -28.28 18.68
CA ILE A 110 11.37 -29.72 18.46
C ILE A 110 12.02 -30.19 17.15
N PHE A 111 12.24 -29.28 16.20
CA PHE A 111 12.88 -29.57 14.92
C PHE A 111 14.40 -29.31 14.94
N ASN A 112 14.95 -28.82 16.06
CA ASN A 112 16.36 -28.43 16.20
C ASN A 112 16.83 -27.43 15.13
N ILE A 113 15.92 -26.59 14.60
CA ILE A 113 16.24 -25.58 13.59
C ILE A 113 16.60 -24.27 14.29
N LYS A 114 17.76 -23.70 14.00
CA LYS A 114 18.13 -22.40 14.56
C LYS A 114 17.67 -21.28 13.65
N PHE A 115 16.80 -20.44 14.18
CA PHE A 115 16.37 -19.21 13.52
C PHE A 115 17.03 -18.01 14.20
N GLY A 116 17.76 -17.21 13.44
CA GLY A 116 18.27 -15.92 13.90
C GLY A 116 17.31 -14.78 13.60
N GLY A 117 17.56 -13.62 14.21
CA GLY A 117 17.04 -12.33 13.76
C GLY A 117 15.98 -11.68 14.66
N LYS A 118 15.41 -10.60 14.13
CA LYS A 118 14.42 -9.75 14.79
C LYS A 118 13.03 -10.40 14.84
N THR A 119 12.18 -9.88 15.72
CA THR A 119 10.74 -10.18 15.76
C THR A 119 10.12 -10.07 14.37
N LYS A 120 9.27 -11.05 14.05
CA LYS A 120 8.57 -11.16 12.77
C LYS A 120 7.07 -11.00 12.98
N ALA A 121 6.37 -10.63 11.92
CA ALA A 121 4.92 -10.66 11.85
C ALA A 121 4.48 -11.72 10.82
N GLY A 122 3.38 -12.40 11.06
CA GLY A 122 2.86 -13.43 10.16
C GLY A 122 1.67 -14.19 10.74
N PHE A 123 1.43 -15.38 10.21
CA PHE A 123 0.30 -16.24 10.57
C PHE A 123 0.75 -17.52 11.28
N SER A 124 -0.19 -18.14 12.01
CA SER A 124 -0.11 -19.53 12.41
C SER A 124 -0.47 -20.43 11.22
N ALA A 125 0.44 -21.31 10.81
CA ALA A 125 0.19 -22.23 9.70
C ALA A 125 -0.97 -23.19 9.99
N GLN A 126 -1.15 -23.58 11.26
CA GLN A 126 -2.22 -24.48 11.70
C GLN A 126 -3.59 -23.79 11.65
N GLU A 127 -3.64 -22.51 12.01
CA GLU A 127 -4.87 -21.72 11.91
C GLU A 127 -5.28 -21.52 10.45
N LEU A 128 -4.32 -21.18 9.60
CA LEU A 128 -4.53 -21.10 8.15
C LEU A 128 -5.01 -22.43 7.59
N LEU A 129 -4.42 -23.56 7.97
CA LEU A 129 -4.82 -24.87 7.45
C LEU A 129 -6.31 -25.17 7.70
N ASN A 130 -6.85 -24.74 8.84
CA ASN A 130 -8.25 -24.99 9.18
C ASN A 130 -9.25 -24.09 8.42
N VAL A 131 -8.82 -22.89 8.02
CA VAL A 131 -9.73 -21.83 7.51
C VAL A 131 -9.49 -21.54 6.02
N PHE A 132 -8.23 -21.42 5.62
CA PHE A 132 -7.80 -21.16 4.24
C PHE A 132 -6.52 -21.95 3.94
N PRO A 133 -6.63 -23.24 3.56
CA PRO A 133 -5.50 -24.18 3.53
C PRO A 133 -4.54 -24.00 2.35
N TYR A 134 -4.99 -23.37 1.25
CA TYR A 134 -4.22 -23.20 0.00
C TYR A 134 -2.78 -22.67 0.16
N PRO A 135 -2.49 -21.63 0.97
CA PRO A 135 -1.13 -21.15 1.21
C PRO A 135 -0.28 -22.09 2.08
N VAL A 136 -0.85 -23.12 2.72
CA VAL A 136 -0.12 -23.94 3.70
C VAL A 136 0.49 -25.16 3.03
N THR A 137 1.80 -25.33 3.23
CA THR A 137 2.49 -26.57 2.90
C THR A 137 2.70 -27.37 4.17
N GLU A 138 2.09 -28.55 4.23
CA GLU A 138 2.30 -29.52 5.30
C GLU A 138 3.65 -30.22 5.14
N SER A 139 4.23 -30.68 6.24
CA SER A 139 5.45 -31.47 6.23
C SER A 139 5.30 -32.65 7.18
N GLU A 140 5.58 -33.87 6.71
CA GLU A 140 5.47 -35.08 7.52
C GLU A 140 6.50 -35.13 8.66
N THR A 141 7.66 -34.51 8.46
CA THR A 141 8.81 -34.60 9.39
C THR A 141 9.37 -33.24 9.79
N GLY A 142 8.90 -32.15 9.18
CA GLY A 142 9.38 -30.79 9.38
C GLY A 142 8.27 -29.83 9.83
N PRO A 143 8.62 -28.54 9.99
CA PRO A 143 7.62 -27.51 10.27
C PRO A 143 6.74 -27.27 9.05
N MET A 144 5.47 -26.91 9.27
CA MET A 144 4.58 -26.39 8.24
C MET A 144 5.06 -25.00 7.79
N SER A 145 4.86 -24.67 6.51
CA SER A 145 5.22 -23.36 5.95
C SER A 145 4.04 -22.71 5.24
N VAL A 146 4.14 -21.39 5.04
CA VAL A 146 3.08 -20.56 4.43
C VAL A 146 3.63 -19.84 3.21
N GLU A 147 2.98 -20.00 2.06
CA GLU A 147 3.18 -19.20 0.85
C GLU A 147 2.32 -17.94 0.91
N TYR A 148 2.91 -16.86 1.44
CA TYR A 148 2.19 -15.61 1.72
C TYR A 148 1.57 -14.95 0.46
N ASP A 149 2.14 -15.18 -0.73
CA ASP A 149 1.62 -14.63 -1.99
C ASP A 149 0.21 -15.14 -2.30
N GLN A 150 -0.14 -16.35 -1.87
CA GLN A 150 -1.48 -16.92 -2.03
C GLN A 150 -2.53 -16.28 -1.11
N ILE A 151 -2.12 -15.48 -0.11
CA ILE A 151 -3.05 -14.69 0.72
C ILE A 151 -3.54 -13.45 -0.04
N LEU A 152 -2.77 -12.94 -1.01
CA LEU A 152 -3.11 -11.70 -1.72
C LEU A 152 -4.45 -11.76 -2.46
N PRO A 153 -4.79 -12.85 -3.21
CA PRO A 153 -6.10 -12.97 -3.83
C PRO A 153 -7.26 -13.00 -2.82
N LEU A 154 -7.07 -13.62 -1.64
CA LEU A 154 -8.08 -13.61 -0.57
C LEU A 154 -8.32 -12.18 -0.08
N LEU A 155 -7.27 -11.42 0.19
CA LEU A 155 -7.38 -10.03 0.64
C LEU A 155 -8.04 -9.14 -0.42
N LEU A 156 -7.71 -9.35 -1.70
CA LEU A 156 -8.35 -8.64 -2.82
C LEU A 156 -9.87 -8.87 -2.83
N GLU A 157 -10.30 -10.12 -2.68
CA GLU A 157 -11.73 -10.46 -2.67
C GLU A 157 -12.43 -9.95 -1.40
N ALA A 158 -11.75 -9.96 -0.25
CA ALA A 158 -12.24 -9.36 0.99
C ALA A 158 -12.46 -7.85 0.85
N ILE A 159 -11.50 -7.11 0.27
CA ILE A 159 -11.63 -5.67 0.02
C ILE A 159 -12.82 -5.38 -0.92
N LYS A 160 -12.99 -6.18 -1.99
CA LYS A 160 -14.13 -6.03 -2.89
C LYS A 160 -15.45 -6.30 -2.19
N ALA A 161 -15.51 -7.33 -1.34
CA ALA A 161 -16.70 -7.64 -0.55
C ALA A 161 -17.03 -6.52 0.44
N GLN A 162 -16.04 -6.01 1.16
CA GLN A 162 -16.20 -4.86 2.07
C GLN A 162 -16.65 -3.61 1.32
N GLN A 163 -16.08 -3.32 0.14
CA GLN A 163 -16.49 -2.17 -0.67
C GLN A 163 -17.96 -2.30 -1.12
N LYS A 164 -18.42 -3.52 -1.42
CA LYS A 164 -19.82 -3.78 -1.76
C LYS A 164 -20.73 -3.48 -0.56
N GLU A 165 -20.37 -3.93 0.64
CA GLU A 165 -21.13 -3.61 1.86
C GLU A 165 -21.19 -2.11 2.11
N ILE A 166 -20.07 -1.40 1.97
CA ILE A 166 -20.01 0.06 2.09
C ILE A 166 -20.97 0.72 1.10
N ASN A 167 -20.99 0.28 -0.16
CA ASN A 167 -21.88 0.84 -1.18
C ASN A 167 -23.35 0.59 -0.83
N THR A 168 -23.69 -0.64 -0.40
CA THR A 168 -25.05 -0.98 0.04
C THR A 168 -25.48 -0.15 1.26
N LEU A 169 -24.58 0.05 2.23
CA LEU A 169 -24.86 0.92 3.40
C LEU A 169 -25.04 2.38 2.98
N LYS A 170 -24.21 2.89 2.07
CA LYS A 170 -24.33 4.24 1.51
C LYS A 170 -25.67 4.45 0.80
N GLU A 171 -26.07 3.50 -0.06
CA GLU A 171 -27.37 3.51 -0.73
C GLU A 171 -28.52 3.49 0.28
N ALA A 172 -28.46 2.62 1.30
CA ALA A 172 -29.47 2.55 2.35
C ALA A 172 -29.59 3.83 3.18
N LEU A 173 -28.47 4.55 3.37
CA LEU A 173 -28.41 5.84 4.06
C LEU A 173 -28.68 7.03 3.12
N ASN A 174 -28.95 6.79 1.83
CA ASN A 174 -29.06 7.80 0.77
C ASN A 174 -27.85 8.76 0.72
N ILE A 175 -26.69 8.26 1.12
CA ILE A 175 -25.40 8.91 0.95
C ILE A 175 -24.97 8.55 -0.46
N GLN A 176 -25.11 9.49 -1.41
CA GLN A 176 -24.58 9.28 -2.75
C GLN A 176 -23.09 8.95 -2.62
N PRO A 177 -22.57 7.94 -3.35
CA PRO A 177 -21.14 7.76 -3.42
C PRO A 177 -20.55 9.09 -3.88
N GLU A 178 -19.59 9.64 -3.13
CA GLU A 178 -18.63 10.55 -3.74
C GLU A 178 -18.09 9.79 -4.95
N GLU A 179 -18.58 10.17 -6.13
CA GLU A 179 -18.01 9.71 -7.38
C GLU A 179 -16.53 9.97 -7.28
N LYS A 180 -15.72 8.98 -7.64
CA LYS A 180 -14.29 9.21 -7.85
C LYS A 180 -14.22 10.36 -8.84
N GLU A 181 -13.82 11.54 -8.37
CA GLU A 181 -13.55 12.67 -9.23
C GLU A 181 -12.46 12.24 -10.20
N ASP A 182 -12.90 11.85 -11.39
CA ASP A 182 -12.08 11.91 -12.57
C ASP A 182 -11.68 13.39 -12.72
N VAL A 183 -10.38 13.63 -12.80
CA VAL A 183 -9.74 14.95 -12.66
C VAL A 183 -9.96 15.82 -13.93
N ASP A 184 -11.16 15.80 -14.53
CA ASP A 184 -11.42 16.48 -15.80
C ASP A 184 -12.86 16.98 -16.04
N GLU A 185 -13.73 17.07 -15.01
CA GLU A 185 -14.89 17.98 -15.14
C GLU A 185 -14.48 19.40 -14.75
N LEU A 186 -14.29 20.24 -15.77
CA LEU A 186 -14.20 21.70 -15.67
C LEU A 186 -15.06 22.26 -14.52
N SER A 187 -14.39 22.80 -13.49
CA SER A 187 -14.83 23.86 -12.57
C SER A 187 -16.24 24.39 -12.86
N LYS A 188 -17.27 23.75 -12.25
CA LYS A 188 -18.66 24.28 -12.28
C LYS A 188 -18.77 25.62 -11.54
N GLY A 189 -17.72 26.04 -10.86
CA GLY A 189 -17.60 27.30 -10.13
C GLY A 189 -16.33 27.34 -9.28
N GLU A 190 -16.02 28.50 -8.73
CA GLU A 190 -14.84 28.76 -7.90
C GLU A 190 -15.24 29.64 -6.71
N LEU A 191 -14.61 29.38 -5.56
CA LEU A 191 -14.63 30.27 -4.40
C LEU A 191 -13.32 31.05 -4.31
N LYS A 192 -13.43 32.35 -4.05
CA LYS A 192 -12.27 33.16 -3.67
C LYS A 192 -12.03 33.05 -2.16
N GLN A 193 -10.79 33.28 -1.77
CA GLN A 193 -10.44 33.43 -0.36
C GLN A 193 -11.25 34.58 0.24
N ASN A 194 -11.91 34.32 1.37
CA ASN A 194 -12.70 35.33 2.04
C ASN A 194 -11.83 36.53 2.46
N ASN A 195 -12.39 37.73 2.37
CA ASN A 195 -11.67 38.97 2.67
C ASN A 195 -12.50 39.84 3.65
N PRO A 196 -11.96 40.18 4.84
CA PRO A 196 -10.64 39.79 5.37
C PRO A 196 -10.58 38.32 5.87
N ASN A 197 -9.39 37.73 5.84
CA ASN A 197 -9.08 36.47 6.54
C ASN A 197 -7.71 36.59 7.24
N PRO A 198 -7.61 36.54 8.58
CA PRO A 198 -8.70 36.39 9.55
C PRO A 198 -9.65 37.60 9.62
N PHE A 199 -10.87 37.40 10.16
CA PHE A 199 -11.84 38.47 10.38
C PHE A 199 -12.41 38.47 11.80
N ILE A 200 -12.93 39.62 12.23
CA ILE A 200 -13.55 39.81 13.56
C ILE A 200 -15.04 40.17 13.42
N ALA A 201 -15.36 41.24 12.68
CA ALA A 201 -16.72 41.75 12.57
C ALA A 201 -17.50 41.14 11.40
N GLU A 202 -16.90 41.07 10.21
CA GLU A 202 -17.49 40.46 9.02
C GLU A 202 -16.40 40.05 8.02
N THR A 203 -16.75 39.14 7.11
CA THR A 203 -15.96 38.80 5.92
C THR A 203 -16.84 38.66 4.71
N LYS A 204 -16.25 38.85 3.52
CA LYS A 204 -16.92 38.59 2.24
C LYS A 204 -16.34 37.36 1.58
N ILE A 205 -17.21 36.50 1.07
CA ILE A 205 -16.86 35.31 0.27
C ILE A 205 -17.33 35.57 -1.15
N SER A 206 -16.41 35.87 -2.07
CA SER A 206 -16.72 36.03 -3.48
C SER A 206 -16.75 34.67 -4.18
N TYR A 207 -17.71 34.47 -5.08
CA TYR A 207 -17.89 33.21 -5.80
C TYR A 207 -18.22 33.46 -7.27
N GLU A 208 -17.93 32.47 -8.11
CA GLU A 208 -18.27 32.44 -9.54
C GLU A 208 -18.76 31.03 -9.91
N ILE A 209 -19.84 30.92 -10.66
CA ILE A 209 -20.45 29.65 -11.11
C ILE A 209 -20.44 29.66 -12.63
N ALA A 210 -19.75 28.68 -13.24
CA ALA A 210 -19.45 28.65 -14.67
C ALA A 210 -20.69 28.32 -15.52
N SER A 211 -21.58 27.46 -15.04
CA SER A 211 -22.77 26.97 -15.76
C SER A 211 -24.08 27.53 -15.20
N ALA A 212 -25.19 27.32 -15.91
CA ALA A 212 -26.52 27.55 -15.34
C ALA A 212 -26.79 26.49 -14.25
N PHE A 213 -27.44 26.90 -13.17
CA PHE A 213 -27.75 26.04 -12.03
C PHE A 213 -29.23 26.15 -11.67
N SER A 214 -29.80 25.08 -11.11
CA SER A 214 -31.16 25.10 -10.55
C SER A 214 -31.15 25.54 -9.09
N LYS A 215 -30.11 25.15 -8.35
CA LYS A 215 -29.89 25.51 -6.96
C LYS A 215 -28.40 25.67 -6.68
N ALA A 216 -28.01 26.75 -6.03
CA ALA A 216 -26.65 26.92 -5.54
C ALA A 216 -26.66 27.50 -4.13
N GLU A 217 -25.70 27.09 -3.30
CA GLU A 217 -25.62 27.52 -1.91
C GLU A 217 -24.17 27.51 -1.41
N ILE A 218 -23.86 28.40 -0.47
CA ILE A 218 -22.62 28.36 0.31
C ILE A 218 -22.95 27.81 1.70
N ARG A 219 -22.19 26.80 2.14
CA ARG A 219 -22.31 26.21 3.48
C ARG A 219 -20.99 26.32 4.24
N VAL A 220 -21.07 26.69 5.51
CA VAL A 220 -19.94 26.84 6.43
C VAL A 220 -20.01 25.78 7.51
N TYR A 221 -18.91 25.05 7.73
CA TYR A 221 -18.78 24.00 8.73
C TYR A 221 -17.61 24.28 9.68
N ASN A 222 -17.72 23.82 10.92
CA ASN A 222 -16.56 23.73 11.81
C ASN A 222 -15.68 22.50 11.46
N LEU A 223 -14.50 22.37 12.08
CA LEU A 223 -13.59 21.24 11.86
C LEU A 223 -14.15 19.86 12.28
N SER A 224 -15.24 19.83 13.03
CA SER A 224 -15.96 18.59 13.39
C SER A 224 -17.05 18.22 12.38
N GLY A 225 -17.22 18.99 11.29
CA GLY A 225 -18.22 18.76 10.25
C GLY A 225 -19.62 19.29 10.58
N GLU A 226 -19.79 20.03 11.67
CA GLU A 226 -21.08 20.60 12.07
C GLU A 226 -21.39 21.86 11.24
N LEU A 227 -22.57 21.89 10.61
CA LEU A 227 -23.04 23.04 9.82
C LEU A 227 -23.32 24.24 10.73
N LYS A 228 -22.71 25.38 10.42
CA LYS A 228 -22.88 26.64 11.17
C LYS A 228 -23.62 27.72 10.41
N TYR A 229 -23.48 27.77 9.10
CA TYR A 229 -24.15 28.75 8.26
C TYR A 229 -24.44 28.17 6.89
N ALA A 230 -25.58 28.56 6.31
CA ALA A 230 -25.93 28.22 4.94
C ALA A 230 -26.72 29.37 4.30
N THR A 231 -26.41 29.70 3.05
CA THR A 231 -27.19 30.66 2.26
C THR A 231 -27.36 30.19 0.83
N GLN A 232 -28.54 30.45 0.25
CA GLN A 232 -28.81 30.20 -1.17
C GLN A 232 -28.22 31.33 -2.02
N LEU A 233 -27.71 30.98 -3.20
CA LEU A 233 -27.18 31.92 -4.19
C LEU A 233 -28.21 32.10 -5.31
N GLN A 234 -28.43 33.34 -5.72
CA GLN A 234 -29.38 33.69 -6.78
C GLN A 234 -28.70 34.04 -8.10
N GLU A 235 -27.46 34.50 -8.03
CA GLU A 235 -26.66 34.94 -9.18
C GLU A 235 -25.47 34.02 -9.39
N LYS A 236 -24.96 33.96 -10.63
CA LYS A 236 -23.77 33.17 -10.98
C LYS A 236 -22.48 33.75 -10.41
N ILE A 237 -22.41 35.05 -10.25
CA ILE A 237 -21.25 35.75 -9.71
C ILE A 237 -21.78 36.66 -8.61
N GLY A 238 -21.15 36.62 -7.43
CA GLY A 238 -21.60 37.44 -6.33
C GLY A 238 -20.70 37.34 -5.10
N GLU A 239 -21.17 37.96 -4.02
CA GLU A 239 -20.50 37.92 -2.72
C GLU A 239 -21.50 37.57 -1.62
N VAL A 240 -21.09 36.70 -0.72
CA VAL A 240 -21.79 36.43 0.53
C VAL A 240 -21.09 37.17 1.66
N VAL A 241 -21.82 38.03 2.36
CA VAL A 241 -21.34 38.70 3.57
C VAL A 241 -21.66 37.82 4.77
N LEU A 242 -20.65 37.47 5.54
CA LEU A 242 -20.76 36.67 6.74
C LEU A 242 -20.35 37.51 7.95
N ALA A 243 -21.29 37.69 8.89
CA ALA A 243 -21.00 38.36 10.16
C ALA A 243 -20.13 37.45 11.06
N GLY A 244 -19.23 38.03 11.83
CA GLY A 244 -18.34 37.28 12.73
C GLY A 244 -19.00 36.87 14.04
N ASP A 245 -20.07 37.54 14.45
CA ASP A 245 -20.80 37.28 15.70
C ASP A 245 -21.62 35.96 15.68
N ILE A 246 -21.96 35.47 14.50
CA ILE A 246 -22.64 34.18 14.31
C ILE A 246 -21.69 32.97 14.43
N LEU A 247 -20.37 33.20 14.50
CA LEU A 247 -19.36 32.16 14.65
C LEU A 247 -18.53 32.36 15.92
N LEU A 248 -18.08 31.27 16.53
CA LEU A 248 -17.10 31.34 17.61
C LEU A 248 -15.70 31.49 17.02
N PRO A 249 -14.69 31.98 17.78
CA PRO A 249 -13.32 31.99 17.31
C PRO A 249 -12.85 30.59 16.94
N GLY A 250 -12.24 30.45 15.77
CA GLY A 250 -11.81 29.15 15.28
C GLY A 250 -11.60 29.10 13.77
N ILE A 251 -11.32 27.90 13.29
CA ILE A 251 -11.12 27.59 11.87
C ILE A 251 -12.41 26.96 11.35
N TYR A 252 -12.83 27.43 10.18
CA TYR A 252 -14.03 26.96 9.48
C TYR A 252 -13.71 26.64 8.03
N ALA A 253 -14.41 25.68 7.46
CA ALA A 253 -14.40 25.42 6.02
C ALA A 253 -15.72 25.91 5.42
N TYR A 254 -15.66 26.55 4.25
CA TYR A 254 -16.83 26.95 3.49
C TYR A 254 -16.80 26.34 2.09
N ASN A 255 -17.94 25.82 1.67
CA ASN A 255 -18.10 25.02 0.45
C ASN A 255 -19.12 25.70 -0.46
N LEU A 256 -18.83 25.75 -1.75
CA LEU A 256 -19.78 26.10 -2.80
C LEU A 256 -20.43 24.82 -3.30
N ILE A 257 -21.75 24.73 -3.18
CA ILE A 257 -22.53 23.59 -3.63
C ILE A 257 -23.42 24.05 -4.77
N VAL A 258 -23.35 23.39 -5.92
CA VAL A 258 -24.16 23.67 -7.10
C VAL A 258 -24.89 22.39 -7.49
N ASP A 259 -26.22 22.45 -7.57
CA ASP A 259 -27.12 21.35 -7.89
C ASP A 259 -26.88 20.07 -7.06
N GLY A 260 -26.47 20.26 -5.80
CA GLY A 260 -26.22 19.18 -4.84
C GLY A 260 -24.78 18.66 -4.81
N VAL A 261 -23.91 19.11 -5.72
CA VAL A 261 -22.51 18.71 -5.80
C VAL A 261 -21.61 19.77 -5.19
N SER A 262 -20.62 19.37 -4.38
CA SER A 262 -19.58 20.29 -3.88
C SER A 262 -18.62 20.64 -5.01
N VAL A 263 -18.40 21.93 -5.25
CA VAL A 263 -17.67 22.43 -6.43
C VAL A 263 -16.31 23.05 -6.07
N ASP A 264 -16.23 23.78 -4.96
CA ASP A 264 -14.97 24.29 -4.41
C ASP A 264 -15.10 24.42 -2.89
N THR A 265 -13.97 24.33 -2.19
CA THR A 265 -13.87 24.43 -0.74
C THR A 265 -12.69 25.29 -0.34
N LYS A 266 -12.92 26.22 0.60
CA LYS A 266 -11.86 27.06 1.19
C LYS A 266 -11.99 27.07 2.70
N THR A 267 -10.95 27.57 3.36
CA THR A 267 -10.92 27.72 4.82
C THR A 267 -10.90 29.20 5.20
N MET A 268 -11.46 29.52 6.36
CA MET A 268 -11.42 30.86 6.96
C MET A 268 -11.14 30.78 8.46
N VAL A 269 -10.61 31.87 9.00
CA VAL A 269 -10.27 32.01 10.41
C VAL A 269 -11.09 33.16 11.00
N VAL A 270 -11.88 32.84 12.03
CA VAL A 270 -12.59 33.83 12.85
C VAL A 270 -11.71 34.18 14.04
N ALA A 271 -11.30 35.44 14.12
CA ALA A 271 -10.57 36.01 15.24
C ALA A 271 -11.54 36.74 16.19
N LYS A 272 -11.13 36.92 17.45
CA LYS A 272 -11.77 37.82 18.41
C LYS A 272 -10.77 38.84 18.91
#